data_AF-A0A7X9NQX4-F1
#
_entry.id   AF-A0A7X9NQX4-F1
#
_cell.length_a   1.000
_cell.length_b   1.000
_cell.length_c   1.000
_cell.angle_alpha   90.00
_cell.angle_beta   90.00
_cell.angle_gamma   90.00
#
_symmetry.space_group_name_H-M   'P 1'
#
loop_
_entity.id
_entity.type
_entity.pdbx_description
1 polymer ?
#
loop_
_entity_poly.entity_id
_entity_poly.type
_entity_poly.pdbx_seq_one_letter_code
_entity_poly.pdbx_strand_id
1 'polypeptide(L)'
;MEKTKVSVKEETKKENVQGKLTYEDKVIQKIIGISLEKVEGLLTVDGGFFSNLAGKLVNTDDVTSGVVVEVGEKQVAVDLDIVAEYGKDIYKIYNEMKEIITKEVKNMTGLEVIEVNVNVVDIKTEEQHEEDSVSLQDKVGEATESVSNFASEQTEKAKELASKGSSKAKELTESRVK
;
A
#
# COMPACT_ATOMS: atom_id res chain seq x y z
N MET A 1 -2.63 27.82 73.27
CA MET A 1 -2.92 26.69 72.35
C MET A 1 -2.45 27.10 70.97
N GLU A 2 -1.22 26.77 70.60
CA GLU A 2 -0.71 27.03 69.25
C GLU A 2 -0.39 25.67 68.64
N LYS A 3 -1.20 25.26 67.66
CA LYS A 3 -1.03 24.00 66.95
C LYS A 3 -0.04 24.23 65.82
N THR A 4 1.19 23.78 65.99
CA THR A 4 2.21 23.73 64.94
C THR A 4 1.73 22.80 63.82
N LYS A 5 1.54 23.37 62.63
CA LYS A 5 1.15 22.68 61.40
C LYS A 5 2.40 22.02 60.80
N VAL A 6 2.50 20.70 60.89
CA VAL A 6 3.55 19.92 60.23
C VAL A 6 3.31 19.96 58.72
N SER A 7 4.26 20.54 57.97
CA SER A 7 4.31 20.48 56.51
C SER A 7 5.03 19.20 56.11
N VAL A 8 4.26 18.20 55.66
CA VAL A 8 4.82 17.01 55.01
C VAL A 8 5.12 17.39 53.56
N LYS A 9 6.41 17.47 53.22
CA LYS A 9 6.88 17.52 51.83
C LYS A 9 6.88 16.07 51.32
N GLU A 10 5.93 15.74 50.44
CA GLU A 10 5.98 14.50 49.67
C GLU A 10 7.04 14.66 48.57
N GLU A 11 8.24 14.13 48.81
CA GLU A 11 9.22 13.90 47.76
C GLU A 11 8.79 12.67 46.95
N THR A 12 8.08 12.91 45.86
CA THR A 12 7.80 11.89 44.85
C THR A 12 9.10 11.53 44.14
N LYS A 13 9.71 10.43 44.60
CA LYS A 13 10.87 9.78 43.97
C LYS A 13 10.45 9.33 42.55
N LYS A 14 10.73 10.14 41.53
CA LYS A 14 10.60 9.71 40.13
C LYS A 14 11.62 8.61 39.88
N GLU A 15 11.16 7.36 39.83
CA GLU A 15 11.96 6.29 39.25
C GLU A 15 12.15 6.62 37.77
N ASN A 16 13.39 6.95 37.41
CA ASN A 16 13.75 7.31 36.06
C ASN A 16 13.93 6.00 35.28
N VAL A 17 12.84 5.51 34.69
CA VAL A 17 12.85 4.30 33.86
C VAL A 17 13.67 4.59 32.61
N GLN A 18 14.80 3.90 32.45
CA GLN A 18 15.62 3.98 31.24
C GLN A 18 15.04 3.06 30.15
N GLY A 19 15.03 3.53 28.91
CA GLY A 19 14.54 2.76 27.76
C GLY A 19 15.11 3.28 26.45
N LYS A 20 14.95 2.48 25.38
CA LYS A 20 15.31 2.83 24.00
C LYS A 20 14.06 2.75 23.13
N LEU A 21 13.84 3.76 22.31
CA LEU A 21 12.80 3.80 21.28
C LEU A 21 13.50 3.68 19.92
N THR A 22 13.06 2.72 19.11
CA THR A 22 13.54 2.51 17.74
C THR A 22 12.34 2.35 16.83
N TYR A 23 12.50 2.71 15.56
CA TYR A 23 11.47 2.61 14.55
C TYR A 23 11.95 1.69 13.44
N GLU A 24 11.07 0.82 12.95
CA GLU A 24 11.29 0.07 11.73
C GLU A 24 11.16 1.00 10.53
N ASP A 25 11.93 0.75 9.46
CA ASP A 25 11.89 1.54 8.22
C ASP A 25 10.47 1.65 7.67
N LYS A 26 9.71 0.55 7.73
CA LYS A 26 8.29 0.48 7.31
C LYS A 26 7.39 1.48 8.03
N VAL A 27 7.70 1.85 9.27
CA VAL A 27 6.93 2.86 10.01
C VAL A 27 7.20 4.25 9.45
N ILE A 28 8.48 4.56 9.19
CA ILE A 28 8.88 5.86 8.64
C ILE A 28 8.39 6.02 7.19
N GLN A 29 8.50 4.95 6.38
CA GLN A 29 7.92 4.89 5.03
C GLN A 29 6.42 5.22 5.04
N LYS A 30 5.65 4.66 5.98
CA LYS A 30 4.21 4.97 6.09
C LYS A 30 3.93 6.42 6.45
N ILE A 31 4.70 6.99 7.38
CA ILE A 31 4.57 8.41 7.75
C ILE A 31 4.79 9.27 6.52
N ILE A 32 5.89 9.04 5.79
CA ILE A 32 6.23 9.76 4.57
C ILE A 32 5.12 9.59 3.53
N GLY A 33 4.68 8.36 3.29
CA GLY A 33 3.63 8.04 2.35
C GLY A 33 2.34 8.82 2.56
N ILE A 34 1.80 8.74 3.78
CA ILE A 34 0.58 9.46 4.18
C ILE A 34 0.78 10.98 4.09
N SER A 35 2.01 11.45 4.35
CA SER A 35 2.32 12.87 4.30
C SER A 35 2.37 13.40 2.86
N LEU A 36 2.90 12.59 1.94
CA LEU A 36 3.03 12.93 0.53
C LEU A 36 1.70 13.02 -0.22
N GLU A 37 0.64 12.36 0.26
CA GLU A 37 -0.73 12.51 -0.29
C GLU A 37 -1.24 13.96 -0.29
N LYS A 38 -0.64 14.85 0.51
CA LYS A 38 -1.03 16.25 0.63
C LYS A 38 -0.31 17.17 -0.37
N VAL A 39 0.68 16.65 -1.10
CA VAL A 39 1.50 17.45 -2.02
C VAL A 39 0.74 17.62 -3.34
N GLU A 40 0.43 18.86 -3.69
CA GLU A 40 -0.26 19.15 -4.95
C GLU A 40 0.65 18.88 -6.17
N GLY A 41 0.15 18.14 -7.16
CA GLY A 41 0.89 17.83 -8.39
C GLY A 41 1.81 16.61 -8.29
N LEU A 42 1.84 15.93 -7.15
CA LEU A 42 2.44 14.60 -7.02
C LEU A 42 1.36 13.54 -7.30
N LEU A 43 1.49 12.79 -8.40
CA LEU A 43 0.50 11.77 -8.77
C LEU A 43 0.70 10.48 -7.96
N THR A 44 1.93 9.98 -7.95
CA THR A 44 2.31 8.80 -7.16
C THR A 44 3.81 8.79 -6.89
N VAL A 45 4.19 8.00 -5.90
CA VAL A 45 5.55 7.45 -5.82
C VAL A 45 5.58 6.17 -6.67
N ASP A 46 6.62 6.00 -7.48
CA ASP A 46 6.82 4.87 -8.39
C ASP A 46 6.77 3.53 -7.65
N GLY A 47 6.48 2.43 -8.36
CA GLY A 47 6.35 1.10 -7.73
C GLY A 47 5.00 0.84 -7.03
N GLY A 48 4.00 1.70 -7.24
CA GLY A 48 2.64 1.48 -6.75
C GLY A 48 2.48 1.69 -5.24
N PHE A 49 3.39 2.43 -4.61
CA PHE A 49 3.42 2.65 -3.17
C PHE A 49 2.10 3.18 -2.60
N PHE A 50 1.41 4.12 -3.27
CA PHE A 50 0.10 4.60 -2.82
C PHE A 50 -1.01 3.54 -2.95
N SER A 51 -0.98 2.72 -4.01
CA SER A 51 -1.87 1.57 -4.17
C SER A 51 -1.69 0.52 -3.06
N ASN A 52 -0.45 0.34 -2.60
CA ASN A 52 -0.11 -0.51 -1.46
C ASN A 52 -0.67 0.05 -0.14
N LEU A 53 -0.48 1.35 0.11
CA LEU A 53 -1.00 2.01 1.30
C LEU A 53 -2.54 1.97 1.36
N ALA A 54 -3.20 2.12 0.20
CA ALA A 54 -4.64 2.02 0.05
C ALA A 54 -5.18 0.57 0.13
N GLY A 55 -4.32 -0.43 0.35
CA GLY A 55 -4.71 -1.84 0.48
C GLY A 55 -5.21 -2.49 -0.81
N LYS A 56 -4.90 -1.90 -1.98
CA LYS A 56 -5.37 -2.38 -3.29
C LYS A 56 -4.51 -3.52 -3.86
N LEU A 57 -3.31 -3.75 -3.30
CA LEU A 57 -2.40 -4.80 -3.72
C LEU A 57 -2.48 -6.00 -2.76
N VAL A 58 -3.04 -7.10 -3.26
CA VAL A 58 -3.19 -8.38 -2.55
C VAL A 58 -2.03 -9.29 -2.99
N ASN A 59 -1.12 -9.64 -2.07
CA ASN A 59 -0.06 -10.65 -2.23
C ASN A 59 1.27 -10.24 -2.91
N THR A 60 1.91 -9.14 -2.50
CA THR A 60 3.37 -9.06 -2.65
C THR A 60 3.99 -8.64 -1.33
N ASP A 61 4.92 -9.44 -0.82
CA ASP A 61 5.69 -9.12 0.40
C ASP A 61 6.72 -7.99 0.17
N ASP A 62 6.82 -7.53 -1.09
CA ASP A 62 7.79 -6.55 -1.59
C ASP A 62 7.14 -5.17 -1.85
N VAL A 63 6.44 -4.70 -0.81
CA VAL A 63 5.46 -3.60 -0.83
C VAL A 63 6.08 -2.18 -0.74
N THR A 64 7.40 -2.07 -0.86
CA THR A 64 8.16 -0.82 -0.59
C THR A 64 8.78 -0.19 -1.84
N SER A 65 8.46 -0.70 -3.03
CA SER A 65 8.94 -0.14 -4.29
C SER A 65 8.55 1.36 -4.36
N GLY A 66 9.53 2.25 -4.46
CA GLY A 66 9.35 3.69 -4.60
C GLY A 66 9.80 4.58 -3.44
N VAL A 67 9.74 4.08 -2.20
CA VAL A 67 10.15 4.83 -1.00
C VAL A 67 11.22 4.04 -0.26
N VAL A 68 12.48 4.40 -0.47
CA VAL A 68 13.59 3.82 0.30
C VAL A 68 13.90 4.76 1.45
N VAL A 69 13.97 4.19 2.65
CA VAL A 69 14.24 4.95 3.87
C VAL A 69 15.30 4.21 4.64
N GLU A 70 16.32 4.94 5.08
CA GLU A 70 17.32 4.44 6.00
C GLU A 70 17.14 5.14 7.35
N VAL A 71 16.83 4.35 8.39
CA VAL A 71 16.57 4.86 9.74
C VAL A 71 17.75 4.58 10.66
N GLY A 72 18.38 5.64 11.15
CA GLY A 72 19.34 5.61 12.24
C GLY A 72 18.69 5.84 13.61
N GLU A 73 19.51 5.92 14.67
CA GLU A 73 18.98 6.17 16.03
C GLU A 73 18.40 7.58 16.21
N LYS A 74 18.84 8.54 15.39
CA LYS A 74 18.45 9.96 15.48
C LYS A 74 18.17 10.60 14.12
N GLN A 75 18.55 9.93 13.05
CA GLN A 75 18.63 10.51 11.72
C GLN A 75 17.91 9.61 10.72
N VAL A 76 17.37 10.22 9.67
CA VAL A 76 16.69 9.52 8.58
C VAL A 76 17.18 10.08 7.25
N ALA A 77 17.50 9.18 6.32
CA ALA A 77 17.69 9.50 4.90
C ALA A 77 16.53 8.92 4.09
N VAL A 78 16.11 9.66 3.06
CA VAL A 78 14.93 9.32 2.26
C VAL A 78 15.26 9.43 0.77
N ASP A 79 15.01 8.37 0.02
CA ASP A 79 15.10 8.34 -1.43
C ASP A 79 13.71 8.00 -2.01
N LEU A 80 13.28 8.80 -2.97
CA LEU A 80 11.94 8.73 -3.57
C LEU A 80 12.03 8.72 -5.08
N ASP A 81 11.31 7.80 -5.70
CA ASP A 81 11.04 7.79 -7.13
C ASP A 81 9.61 8.29 -7.35
N ILE A 82 9.39 9.37 -8.11
CA ILE A 82 8.07 10.00 -8.25
C ILE A 82 7.59 10.12 -9.70
N VAL A 83 6.27 10.11 -9.85
CA VAL A 83 5.56 10.52 -11.05
C VAL A 83 4.87 11.84 -10.78
N ALA A 84 5.24 12.88 -11.54
CA ALA A 84 4.69 14.22 -11.38
C ALA A 84 3.56 14.49 -12.38
N GLU A 85 2.67 15.41 -12.02
CA GLU A 85 1.59 15.86 -12.91
C GLU A 85 2.12 16.79 -14.01
N TYR A 86 1.68 16.55 -15.24
CA TYR A 86 2.02 17.38 -16.39
C TYR A 86 1.55 18.82 -16.21
N GLY A 87 2.45 19.78 -16.43
CA GLY A 87 2.14 21.21 -16.34
C GLY A 87 2.30 21.81 -14.95
N LYS A 88 2.65 21.02 -13.93
CA LYS A 88 3.02 21.52 -12.59
C LYS A 88 4.53 21.79 -12.48
N ASP A 89 4.89 22.66 -11.54
CA ASP A 89 6.29 22.97 -11.25
C ASP A 89 6.91 21.89 -10.34
N ILE A 90 7.72 21.01 -10.95
CA ILE A 90 8.43 19.93 -10.27
C ILE A 90 9.37 20.45 -9.17
N TYR A 91 9.99 21.61 -9.36
CA TYR A 91 10.87 22.18 -8.34
C TYR A 91 10.07 22.64 -7.12
N LYS A 92 8.88 23.21 -7.34
CA LYS A 92 7.95 23.52 -6.25
C LYS A 92 7.49 22.26 -5.52
N ILE A 93 7.07 21.23 -6.27
CA ILE A 93 6.68 19.92 -5.71
C ILE A 93 7.80 19.37 -4.83
N TYR A 94 9.03 19.32 -5.33
CA TYR A 94 10.19 18.84 -4.56
C TYR A 94 10.40 19.60 -3.25
N ASN A 95 10.28 20.93 -3.26
CA ASN A 95 10.45 21.72 -2.04
C ASN A 95 9.32 21.47 -1.02
N GLU A 96 8.09 21.33 -1.50
CA GLU A 96 6.93 20.99 -0.66
C GLU A 96 7.07 19.60 -0.04
N MET A 97 7.48 18.60 -0.84
CA MET A 97 7.79 17.26 -0.35
C MET A 97 8.83 17.29 0.77
N LYS A 98 9.96 17.98 0.57
CA LYS A 98 11.01 18.10 1.58
C LYS A 98 10.51 18.70 2.88
N GLU A 99 9.74 19.79 2.80
CA GLU A 99 9.21 20.47 3.97
C GLU A 99 8.27 19.56 4.75
N ILE A 100 7.33 18.92 4.05
CA ILE A 100 6.34 18.02 4.65
C ILE A 100 7.01 16.80 5.27
N ILE A 101 7.93 16.13 4.56
CA ILE A 101 8.66 14.96 5.07
C ILE A 101 9.42 15.31 6.34
N THR A 102 10.22 16.39 6.30
CA THR A 102 11.04 16.81 7.44
C THR A 102 10.17 17.13 8.65
N LYS A 103 9.06 17.83 8.42
CA LYS A 103 8.12 18.22 9.47
C LYS A 103 7.43 17.01 10.10
N GLU A 104 6.83 16.14 9.30
CA GLU A 104 6.00 15.04 9.81
C GLU A 104 6.85 13.96 10.49
N VAL A 105 8.01 13.59 9.92
CA VAL A 105 8.94 12.64 10.56
C VAL A 105 9.40 13.18 11.91
N LYS A 106 9.83 14.44 11.96
CA LYS A 106 10.28 15.07 13.22
C LYS A 106 9.17 15.16 14.26
N ASN A 107 7.97 15.57 13.86
CA ASN A 107 6.84 15.73 14.78
C ASN A 107 6.39 14.39 15.37
N MET A 108 6.39 13.32 14.59
CA MET A 108 5.89 12.01 15.02
C MET A 108 6.95 11.16 15.74
N THR A 109 8.23 11.32 15.39
CA THR A 109 9.29 10.39 15.83
C THR A 109 10.44 11.06 16.58
N GLY A 110 10.56 12.39 16.47
CA GLY A 110 11.72 13.13 16.99
C GLY A 110 13.02 12.89 16.22
N LEU A 111 12.99 12.12 15.12
CA LEU A 111 14.14 11.92 14.24
C LEU A 111 14.36 13.14 13.34
N GLU A 112 15.62 13.43 13.02
CA GLU A 112 16.00 14.50 12.10
C GLU A 112 16.21 13.93 10.69
N VAL A 113 15.50 14.46 9.70
CA VAL A 113 15.73 14.09 8.29
C VAL A 113 16.95 14.84 7.80
N ILE A 114 18.00 14.11 7.41
CA ILE A 114 19.27 14.69 6.96
C ILE A 114 19.34 14.87 5.46
N GLU A 115 18.63 14.01 4.71
CA GLU A 115 18.69 13.96 3.25
C GLU A 115 17.35 13.51 2.69
N VAL A 116 16.94 14.17 1.60
CA VAL A 116 15.75 13.83 0.82
C VAL A 116 16.11 13.94 -0.66
N ASN A 117 16.29 12.79 -1.29
CA ASN A 117 16.55 12.65 -2.71
C ASN A 117 15.26 12.28 -3.42
N VAL A 118 15.01 12.96 -4.53
CA VAL A 118 13.83 12.72 -5.36
C VAL A 118 14.29 12.56 -6.80
N ASN A 119 13.98 11.40 -7.37
CA ASN A 119 14.15 11.09 -8.77
C ASN A 119 12.77 11.13 -9.45
N VAL A 120 12.66 11.88 -10.54
CA VAL A 120 11.41 11.99 -11.29
C VAL A 120 11.46 10.97 -12.41
N VAL A 121 10.71 9.87 -12.24
CA VAL A 121 10.73 8.74 -13.16
C VAL A 121 9.82 8.97 -14.36
N ASP A 122 8.71 9.70 -14.18
CA ASP A 122 7.76 9.97 -15.26
C ASP A 122 6.95 11.25 -15.01
N ILE A 123 6.28 11.75 -16.05
CA ILE A 123 5.34 12.87 -16.02
C ILE A 123 4.06 12.47 -16.75
N LYS A 124 2.91 12.53 -16.07
CA LYS A 124 1.60 12.12 -16.63
C LYS A 124 0.53 13.17 -16.38
N THR A 125 -0.55 13.14 -17.14
CA THR A 125 -1.80 13.82 -16.72
C THR A 125 -2.51 12.98 -15.66
N GLU A 126 -3.43 13.59 -14.90
CA GLU A 126 -4.28 12.85 -13.96
C GLU A 126 -5.08 11.75 -14.66
N GLU A 127 -5.65 12.03 -15.83
CA GLU A 127 -6.40 11.06 -16.64
C GLU A 127 -5.55 9.84 -17.00
N GLN A 128 -4.31 10.05 -17.49
CA GLN A 128 -3.41 8.95 -17.83
C GLN A 128 -3.05 8.09 -16.61
N HIS A 129 -2.92 8.71 -15.44
CA HIS A 129 -2.63 7.99 -14.19
C HIS A 129 -3.84 7.18 -13.68
N GLU A 130 -5.05 7.70 -13.86
CA GLU A 130 -6.29 6.97 -13.52
C GLU A 130 -6.52 5.78 -14.47
N GLU A 131 -6.32 5.94 -15.78
CA GLU A 131 -6.47 4.87 -16.77
C GLU A 131 -5.52 3.68 -16.49
N ASP A 132 -4.26 3.96 -16.16
CA ASP A 132 -3.27 2.95 -15.78
C ASP A 132 -3.70 2.15 -14.54
N SER A 133 -4.40 2.80 -13.61
CA SER A 133 -4.91 2.17 -12.39
C SER A 133 -6.13 1.27 -12.64
N VAL A 134 -6.97 1.62 -13.63
CA VAL A 134 -8.20 0.87 -13.97
C VAL A 134 -7.90 -0.33 -14.87
N SER A 135 -7.00 -0.19 -15.86
CA SER A 135 -6.66 -1.28 -16.79
C SER A 135 -6.17 -2.57 -16.10
N LEU A 136 -5.51 -2.44 -14.95
CA LEU A 136 -5.02 -3.58 -14.18
C LEU A 136 -6.15 -4.39 -13.51
N GLN A 137 -7.24 -3.73 -13.13
CA GLN A 137 -8.41 -4.38 -12.51
C GLN A 137 -9.23 -5.12 -13.56
N ASP A 138 -9.40 -4.51 -14.74
CA ASP A 138 -10.15 -5.09 -15.86
C ASP A 138 -9.45 -6.36 -16.40
N LYS A 139 -8.12 -6.34 -16.55
CA LYS A 139 -7.35 -7.51 -17.00
C LYS A 139 -7.47 -8.72 -16.07
N VAL A 140 -7.57 -8.50 -14.75
CA VAL A 140 -7.76 -9.58 -13.77
C VAL A 140 -9.20 -10.10 -13.80
N GLY A 141 -10.18 -9.21 -13.98
CA GLY A 141 -11.58 -9.57 -14.19
C GLY A 141 -11.76 -10.46 -15.41
N GLU A 142 -11.26 -10.03 -16.57
CA GLU A 142 -11.35 -10.77 -17.83
C GLU A 142 -10.71 -12.16 -17.77
N ALA A 143 -9.56 -12.29 -17.10
CA ALA A 143 -8.89 -13.58 -16.93
C ALA A 143 -9.73 -14.54 -16.06
N THR A 144 -10.36 -14.03 -15.00
CA THR A 144 -11.21 -14.83 -14.09
C THR A 144 -12.50 -15.27 -14.78
N GLU A 145 -13.14 -14.37 -15.52
CA GLU A 145 -14.34 -14.66 -16.30
C GLU A 145 -14.06 -15.70 -17.40
N SER A 146 -12.93 -15.58 -18.09
CA SER A 146 -12.51 -16.54 -19.11
C SER A 146 -12.29 -17.95 -18.55
N VAL A 147 -11.66 -18.05 -17.36
CA VAL A 147 -11.46 -19.33 -16.67
C VAL A 147 -12.79 -19.93 -16.20
N SER A 148 -13.69 -19.11 -15.67
CA SER A 148 -15.03 -19.53 -15.21
C SER A 148 -15.89 -20.05 -16.37
N ASN A 149 -15.91 -19.32 -17.48
CA ASN A 149 -16.63 -19.70 -18.70
C ASN A 149 -16.05 -20.99 -19.31
N PHE A 150 -14.73 -21.14 -19.32
CA PHE A 150 -14.09 -22.37 -19.80
C PHE A 150 -14.41 -23.58 -18.91
N ALA A 151 -14.35 -23.42 -17.58
CA ALA A 151 -14.66 -24.50 -16.64
C ALA A 151 -16.13 -24.94 -16.72
N SER A 152 -17.04 -23.97 -16.89
CA SER A 152 -18.46 -24.26 -17.10
C SER A 152 -18.72 -24.93 -18.44
N GLU A 153 -18.05 -24.53 -19.53
CA GLU A 153 -18.12 -25.24 -20.81
C GLU A 153 -17.66 -26.69 -20.72
N GLN A 154 -16.54 -26.96 -20.04
CA GLN A 154 -16.03 -28.33 -19.88
C GLN A 154 -16.95 -29.18 -19.00
N THR A 155 -17.55 -28.57 -17.98
CA THR A 155 -18.52 -29.23 -17.08
C THR A 155 -19.81 -29.57 -17.81
N GLU A 156 -20.35 -28.64 -18.62
CA GLU A 156 -21.55 -28.89 -19.42
C GLU A 156 -21.28 -29.93 -20.51
N LYS A 157 -20.13 -29.88 -21.20
CA LYS A 157 -19.73 -30.94 -22.16
C LYS A 157 -19.65 -32.32 -21.49
N ALA A 158 -19.07 -32.41 -20.29
CA ALA A 158 -19.01 -33.66 -19.54
C ALA A 158 -20.41 -34.17 -19.11
N LYS A 159 -21.28 -33.26 -18.68
CA LYS A 159 -22.67 -33.57 -18.28
C LYS A 159 -23.53 -33.99 -19.47
N GLU A 160 -23.33 -33.38 -20.63
CA GLU A 160 -23.97 -33.75 -21.90
C GLU A 160 -23.50 -35.13 -22.39
N LEU A 161 -22.21 -35.42 -22.27
CA LEU A 161 -21.68 -36.76 -22.60
C LEU A 161 -22.20 -37.83 -21.63
N ALA A 162 -22.33 -37.50 -20.34
CA ALA A 162 -22.91 -38.40 -19.34
C ALA A 162 -24.40 -38.66 -19.60
N SER A 163 -25.17 -37.62 -19.95
CA SER A 163 -26.60 -37.75 -20.24
C SER A 163 -26.85 -38.49 -21.56
N LYS A 164 -26.06 -38.21 -22.61
CA LYS A 164 -26.10 -38.94 -23.89
C LYS A 164 -25.65 -40.40 -23.73
N GLY A 165 -24.67 -40.68 -22.88
CA GLY A 165 -24.25 -42.03 -22.55
C GLY A 165 -25.35 -42.82 -21.83
N SER A 166 -26.04 -42.17 -20.90
CA SER A 166 -27.17 -42.76 -20.16
C SER A 166 -28.39 -43.02 -21.05
N SER A 167 -28.78 -42.07 -21.92
CA SER A 167 -29.91 -42.26 -22.84
C SER A 167 -29.62 -43.30 -23.91
N LYS A 168 -28.42 -43.31 -24.49
CA LYS A 168 -28.00 -44.31 -25.49
C LYS A 168 -27.88 -45.72 -24.90
N ALA A 169 -27.44 -45.84 -23.65
CA ALA A 169 -27.45 -47.13 -22.94
C ALA A 169 -28.88 -47.62 -22.65
N LYS A 170 -29.78 -46.71 -22.28
CA LYS A 170 -31.19 -47.02 -21.98
C LYS A 170 -31.97 -47.44 -23.24
N GLU A 171 -31.73 -46.78 -24.37
CA GLU A 171 -32.34 -47.10 -25.67
C GLU A 171 -31.88 -48.48 -26.19
N LEU A 172 -30.60 -48.82 -26.02
CA LEU A 172 -30.06 -50.15 -26.39
C LEU A 172 -30.57 -51.29 -25.50
N THR A 173 -30.93 -51.02 -24.25
CA THR A 173 -31.54 -52.02 -23.35
C THR A 173 -33.03 -52.25 -23.64
N GLU A 174 -33.77 -51.21 -24.05
CA GLU A 174 -35.21 -51.31 -24.33
C GLU A 174 -35.51 -51.91 -25.72
N SER A 175 -34.64 -51.70 -26.72
CA SER A 175 -34.75 -52.34 -28.04
C SER A 175 -34.50 -53.85 -28.04
N ARG A 176 -33.97 -54.42 -26.94
CA ARG A 176 -33.65 -55.85 -26.83
C ARG A 176 -34.77 -56.69 -26.20
N VAL A 177 -35.85 -56.05 -25.75
CA VAL A 177 -36.98 -56.67 -25.03
C VAL A 177 -38.24 -56.75 -25.92
N LYS A 178 -38.15 -56.43 -27.22
CA LYS A 178 -39.27 -56.51 -28.16
C LYS A 178 -38.97 -57.40 -29.36
#